data_AF-B7P112-F1
#
_entry.id   AF-B7P112-F1
#
_cell.length_a   1.000
_cell.length_b   1.000
_cell.length_c   1.000
_cell.angle_alpha   90.00
_cell.angle_beta   90.00
_cell.angle_gamma   90.00
#
_symmetry.space_group_name_H-M   'P 1'
#
loop_
_entity.id
_entity.type
_entity.pdbx_description
1 polymer ?
#
loop_
_entity_poly.entity_id
_entity_poly.type
_entity_poly.pdbx_seq_one_letter_code
_entity_poly.pdbx_strand_id
1 'polypeptide(L)' 'LDPDNEGFEDERLDRDDADFVDVIHSSNGVYELGMREPMGHVDFYPNGGGDQPRCFSA' A
#
# COMPACT_ATOMS: atom_id res chain seq x y z
N LEU A 1 3.73 0.24 5.83
CA LEU A 1 3.13 -1.11 5.70
C LEU A 1 1.67 -0.91 5.36
N ASP A 2 1.25 -1.33 4.17
CA ASP A 2 -0.10 -1.23 3.58
C ASP A 2 -0.83 0.08 3.88
N PRO A 3 -0.31 1.22 3.42
CA PRO A 3 -0.85 2.54 3.75
C PRO A 3 -2.32 2.68 3.32
N ASP A 4 -3.17 3.24 4.19
CA ASP A 4 -4.60 3.42 3.92
C ASP A 4 -4.83 4.29 2.68
N ASN A 5 -5.81 3.91 1.86
CA ASN A 5 -6.19 4.65 0.67
C ASN A 5 -7.02 5.91 0.97
N GLU A 6 -7.73 5.91 2.11
CA GLU A 6 -8.69 6.94 2.52
C GLU A 6 -8.19 7.69 3.75
N GLY A 7 -8.56 8.98 3.87
CA GLY A 7 -8.35 9.77 5.08
C GLY A 7 -7.00 10.48 5.23
N PHE A 8 -6.10 10.36 4.25
CA PHE A 8 -4.77 10.97 4.27
C PHE A 8 -4.45 11.81 3.03
N GLU A 9 -5.43 12.30 2.28
CA GLU A 9 -5.23 12.95 0.97
C GLU A 9 -4.16 14.07 0.96
N ASP A 10 -4.11 14.88 2.02
CA ASP A 10 -3.15 16.00 2.16
C ASP A 10 -1.85 15.63 2.91
N GLU A 11 -1.79 14.45 3.53
CA GLU A 11 -0.70 14.00 4.41
C GLU A 11 -0.28 12.56 4.08
N ARG A 12 -0.36 12.17 2.80
CA ARG A 12 0.07 10.85 2.34
C ARG A 12 1.58 10.71 2.57
N LEU A 13 1.99 9.50 2.96
CA LEU A 13 3.40 9.12 2.98
C LEU A 13 4.01 9.36 1.60
N ASP A 14 5.17 10.01 1.56
CA ASP A 14 5.97 10.25 0.37
C ASP A 14 7.41 9.75 0.56
N ARG A 15 8.12 9.53 -0.54
CA ARG A 15 9.53 9.13 -0.50
C ARG A 15 10.41 10.16 0.18
N ASP A 16 10.09 11.45 0.10
CA ASP A 16 10.89 12.54 0.66
C ASP A 16 10.77 12.65 2.20
N ASP A 17 9.88 11.88 2.83
CA ASP A 17 9.68 11.90 4.29
C ASP A 17 10.85 11.26 5.07
N ALA A 18 11.74 10.53 4.40
CA ALA A 18 12.95 9.94 4.99
C ALA A 18 14.06 9.70 3.95
N ASP A 19 15.28 9.41 4.43
CA ASP A 19 16.42 9.05 3.56
C ASP A 19 16.14 7.82 2.67
N PHE A 20 15.27 6.92 3.14
CA PHE A 20 14.79 5.76 2.41
C PHE A 20 13.44 5.32 2.97
N VAL A 21 12.51 4.99 2.06
CA VAL A 21 11.13 4.59 2.37
C VAL A 21 10.83 3.36 1.54
N ASP A 22 10.62 2.22 2.19
CA ASP A 22 10.10 1.02 1.57
C ASP A 22 8.63 0.79 1.97
N VAL A 23 7.83 0.41 0.98
CA VAL A 23 6.38 0.26 1.14
C VAL A 23 6.00 -1.15 0.77
N ILE A 24 5.07 -1.73 1.52
CA ILE A 24 4.44 -3.01 1.20
C ILE A 24 2.97 -2.74 0.95
N HIS A 25 2.45 -3.13 -0.21
CA HIS A 25 1.04 -3.05 -0.56
C HIS A 25 0.43 -4.46 -0.48
N SER A 26 -0.59 -4.66 0.35
CA SER A 26 -1.17 -5.99 0.60
C SER A 26 -2.70 -6.05 0.61
N SER A 27 -3.39 -4.91 0.58
CA SER A 27 -4.86 -4.84 0.54
C SER A 27 -5.42 -3.89 -0.54
N ASN A 28 -4.70 -3.70 -1.65
CA ASN A 28 -5.15 -2.89 -2.79
C ASN A 28 -6.03 -3.65 -3.81
N GLY A 29 -6.68 -4.73 -3.35
CA GLY A 29 -7.55 -5.59 -4.15
C GLY A 29 -8.95 -5.01 -4.35
N VAL A 30 -9.98 -5.88 -4.39
CA VAL A 30 -11.38 -5.48 -4.72
C VAL A 30 -11.94 -4.35 -3.85
N TYR A 31 -11.54 -4.28 -2.57
CA TYR A 31 -12.03 -3.26 -1.64
C TYR A 31 -11.13 -2.02 -1.53
N GLU A 32 -9.99 -2.00 -2.23
CA GLU A 32 -9.06 -0.86 -2.31
C GLU A 32 -8.78 -0.18 -0.96
N LEU A 33 -8.59 -0.99 0.09
CA LEU A 33 -8.35 -0.50 1.46
C LEU A 33 -6.96 0.13 1.58
N GLY A 34 -5.96 -0.53 1.01
CA GLY A 34 -4.60 -0.03 0.89
C GLY A 34 -4.39 0.73 -0.42
N MET A 35 -3.49 1.72 -0.41
CA MET A 35 -3.10 2.46 -1.60
C MET A 35 -2.49 1.55 -2.66
N ARG A 36 -2.81 1.84 -3.93
CA ARG A 36 -2.26 1.09 -5.08
C ARG A 36 -1.04 1.79 -5.66
N GLU A 37 -1.05 3.11 -5.69
CA GLU A 37 0.00 3.93 -6.23
C GLU A 37 1.30 3.74 -5.42
N PRO A 38 2.46 3.63 -6.10
CA PRO A 38 3.74 3.60 -5.42
C PRO A 38 4.02 4.94 -4.75
N MET A 39 4.55 4.91 -3.53
CA MET A 39 4.90 6.11 -2.76
C MET A 39 6.26 6.00 -2.07
N GLY A 40 6.92 4.84 -2.13
CA GLY A 40 8.26 4.65 -1.59
C GLY A 40 9.36 4.99 -2.58
N HIS A 41 10.59 4.80 -2.09
CA HIS A 41 11.75 4.54 -2.93
C HIS A 41 11.70 3.13 -3.54
N VAL A 42 11.14 2.17 -2.78
CA VAL A 42 10.87 0.80 -3.22
C VAL A 42 9.48 0.39 -2.75
N ASP A 43 8.69 -0.15 -3.66
CA ASP A 43 7.32 -0.59 -3.41
C ASP A 43 7.17 -2.09 -3.72
N PHE A 44 6.79 -2.86 -2.71
CA PHE A 44 6.61 -4.30 -2.80
C PHE A 44 5.13 -4.66 -2.88
N TYR A 45 4.80 -5.51 -3.84
CA TYR A 45 3.43 -5.99 -4.08
C TYR A 45 3.38 -7.52 -3.93
N PRO A 46 3.47 -8.06 -2.70
CA PRO A 46 3.34 -9.49 -2.47
C PRO A 46 2.04 -10.01 -3.08
N ASN A 47 2.13 -11.07 -3.87
CA ASN A 47 0.97 -11.68 -4.55
C ASN A 47 0.15 -10.68 -5.41
N GLY A 48 0.80 -9.63 -5.93
CA GLY A 48 0.13 -8.59 -6.73
C GLY A 48 -0.56 -7.50 -5.91
N GLY A 49 -0.48 -7.56 -4.57
CA GLY A 49 -0.92 -6.50 -3.66
C GLY A 49 -2.37 -6.58 -3.18
N GLY A 50 -3.21 -7.41 -3.80
CA GLY A 50 -4.65 -7.51 -3.47
C GLY A 50 -5.08 -8.84 -2.88
N ASP A 51 -4.67 -9.97 -3.48
CA ASP A 51 -5.13 -11.31 -3.10
C ASP A 51 -4.06 -12.05 -2.30
N GLN A 52 -4.03 -11.80 -0.98
CA GLN A 52 -3.10 -12.49 -0.11
C GLN A 52 -3.56 -13.92 0.19
N PRO A 53 -2.64 -14.91 0.13
CA PRO A 53 -2.95 -16.27 0.52
C PRO A 53 -3.57 -16.32 1.92
N ARG A 54 -4.68 -17.05 2.05
CA ARG A 54 -5.45 -17.22 3.30
C ARG A 54 -6.26 -15.99 3.76
N CYS A 55 -6.28 -14.89 3.03
CA CYS A 55 -7.31 -13.86 3.20
C CYS A 55 -8.51 -14.23 2.33
N PHE A 56 -9.63 -14.58 2.96
CA PHE A 56 -10.86 -14.90 2.23
C PHE A 56 -11.61 -13.60 1.95
N SER A 57 -11.76 -13.26 0.68
CA SER A 57 -12.68 -12.23 0.22
C SER A 57 -14.09 -12.63 0.68
N ALA A 58 -14.72 -11.79 1.50
CA ALA A 58 -16.07 -12.03 2.01
C ALA A 58 -17.13 -11.84 0.91
#